data_AF-A0A5B8ME13-F1
#
_entry.id   AF-A0A5B8ME13-F1
#
_cell.length_a   1.000
_cell.length_b   1.000
_cell.length_c   1.000
_cell.angle_alpha   90.00
_cell.angle_beta   90.00
_cell.angle_gamma   90.00
#
_symmetry.space_group_name_H-M   'P 1'
#
loop_
_entity.id
_entity.type
_entity.pdbx_description
1 polymer ?
#
loop_
_entity_poly.entity_id
_entity_poly.type
_entity_poly.pdbx_seq_one_letter_code
_entity_poly.pdbx_strand_id
1 'polypeptide(L)'
;MPLRSNKTFRLVLIVLSMFVGLLLPIFHHHDGTGRQVRYELVRLKDESVQEERLFDAGAPVDDADLHQQQGAGKNTVWKRHEDISKKYHVLLTSQSSKYLNWQSLLMYYHYKKQKQAGGDKTDVGGFTRLVAASTTSDDISDTVPSEFVNEIDPAKVRDEYKGYVVLNRPYSLQNFFQLGLHEQLDEDFVFIAETDHVFMRPIENLATAKTPVAYPFSYMKQMPKELLKMVRSVCPSIKRISQVQPIGPSPSIIHKAMLKRIIPEWYRISIELKTHQDQYGDKLGWILEMYAFAISAACLDIKFKVLEEFQVEPTAATPCSSKDLESNFIFHYTYPLEFDESGEPMPPNEVGYWSLNKRNYGAAYPPRNLELPPAGSSDCAFYLTRAWTDAINNQSQGVWHQAPVTLGTIGWKPKPLALVDMEKRGLSDLLGSRWTWVHEKDTEGLRNSRGVLVFQDGGTLENPWGKGTWGEITVLPEIISVEWHCPPRHPILSLTFGNAVHVICMNVERGVLKSIRIPDGVLNMGAKVSG
;
A
#
# COMPACT_ATOMS: atom_id res chain seq x y z
N MET A 1 50.12 20.62 -29.18
CA MET A 1 50.35 20.39 -30.63
C MET A 1 50.46 18.88 -30.90
N PRO A 2 50.33 18.39 -32.16
CA PRO A 2 49.64 17.11 -32.42
C PRO A 2 50.43 16.08 -33.25
N LEU A 3 49.86 14.87 -33.38
CA LEU A 3 49.84 13.99 -34.57
C LEU A 3 48.51 13.19 -34.49
N ARG A 4 47.57 13.32 -35.45
CA ARG A 4 47.32 12.47 -36.65
C ARG A 4 47.11 10.96 -36.35
N SER A 5 46.20 10.19 -36.99
CA SER A 5 44.94 10.37 -37.77
C SER A 5 44.40 8.93 -38.10
N ASN A 6 43.29 8.59 -38.81
CA ASN A 6 42.27 9.30 -39.62
C ASN A 6 41.01 8.40 -39.91
N LYS A 7 39.98 8.96 -40.56
CA LYS A 7 38.91 8.36 -41.42
C LYS A 7 37.71 7.64 -40.72
N THR A 8 36.46 8.13 -40.76
CA THR A 8 35.42 8.26 -41.85
C THR A 8 34.78 6.94 -42.31
N PHE A 9 33.52 6.84 -42.78
CA PHE A 9 32.56 7.83 -43.31
C PHE A 9 31.07 7.49 -42.94
N ARG A 10 30.11 8.34 -43.36
CA ARG A 10 28.63 8.18 -43.21
C ARG A 10 27.97 7.24 -44.23
N LEU A 11 26.71 6.86 -43.94
CA LEU A 11 25.49 7.04 -44.79
C LEU A 11 24.67 5.78 -45.21
N VAL A 12 23.57 5.54 -44.48
CA VAL A 12 22.16 5.33 -44.94
C VAL A 12 21.87 4.59 -46.28
N LEU A 13 21.21 3.42 -46.14
CA LEU A 13 20.15 2.82 -46.99
C LEU A 13 20.44 2.40 -48.45
N ILE A 14 20.20 1.11 -48.77
CA ILE A 14 19.13 0.58 -49.67
C ILE A 14 19.24 -0.96 -49.78
N VAL A 15 18.13 -1.63 -50.15
CA VAL A 15 17.94 -3.09 -50.17
C VAL A 15 17.91 -3.60 -51.63
N LEU A 16 18.55 -4.76 -51.92
CA LEU A 16 17.93 -5.85 -52.72
C LEU A 16 18.70 -7.20 -52.64
N SER A 17 17.97 -8.26 -53.03
CA SER A 17 18.29 -9.70 -53.17
C SER A 17 19.70 -10.07 -53.70
N MET A 18 20.28 -11.27 -53.43
CA MET A 18 19.69 -12.63 -53.58
C MET A 18 20.28 -13.70 -52.60
N PHE A 19 19.77 -14.93 -52.68
CA PHE A 19 20.20 -16.13 -51.93
C PHE A 19 21.63 -16.61 -52.30
N VAL A 20 22.38 -17.15 -51.32
CA VAL A 20 22.67 -18.60 -51.15
C VAL A 20 23.69 -18.83 -50.02
N GLY A 21 23.39 -19.77 -49.10
CA GLY A 21 24.40 -20.64 -48.46
C GLY A 21 25.05 -20.22 -47.13
N LEU A 22 24.89 -21.08 -46.10
CA LEU A 22 25.85 -21.54 -45.07
C LEU A 22 26.87 -20.53 -44.46
N LEU A 23 27.08 -20.41 -43.14
CA LEU A 23 26.66 -21.16 -41.94
C LEU A 23 26.61 -20.18 -40.73
N LEU A 24 25.88 -20.53 -39.67
CA LEU A 24 26.02 -19.92 -38.34
C LEU A 24 26.34 -20.99 -37.28
N PRO A 25 27.14 -20.68 -36.24
CA PRO A 25 27.63 -21.67 -35.28
C PRO A 25 26.54 -22.11 -34.28
N ILE A 26 26.60 -23.38 -33.89
CA ILE A 26 25.76 -23.97 -32.85
C ILE A 26 26.39 -23.69 -31.49
N PHE A 27 25.62 -23.15 -30.55
CA PHE A 27 25.95 -23.14 -29.13
C PHE A 27 25.16 -24.23 -28.40
N HIS A 28 25.84 -25.00 -27.55
CA HIS A 28 25.22 -25.99 -26.68
C HIS A 28 25.09 -25.44 -25.25
N HIS A 29 23.93 -25.63 -24.65
CA HIS A 29 23.72 -25.50 -23.21
C HIS A 29 22.86 -26.67 -22.74
N HIS A 30 23.08 -27.15 -21.53
CA HIS A 30 22.36 -28.28 -20.93
C HIS A 30 21.55 -27.80 -19.74
N ASP A 31 20.25 -28.09 -19.71
CA ASP A 31 19.50 -28.11 -18.45
C ASP A 31 19.76 -29.41 -17.67
N GLY A 32 19.47 -29.39 -16.37
CA GLY A 32 19.71 -30.49 -15.44
C GLY A 32 18.80 -31.73 -15.60
N THR A 33 17.98 -31.81 -16.65
CA THR A 33 17.03 -32.92 -16.88
C THR A 33 17.32 -33.73 -18.15
N GLY A 34 18.28 -33.30 -18.97
CA GLY A 34 18.85 -34.12 -20.05
C GLY A 34 17.92 -34.36 -21.25
N ARG A 35 16.91 -33.50 -21.48
CA ARG A 35 16.08 -33.53 -22.70
C ARG A 35 16.41 -32.38 -23.64
N GLN A 36 16.45 -32.69 -24.94
CA GLN A 36 16.80 -31.71 -25.97
C GLN A 36 15.57 -30.92 -26.42
N VAL A 37 15.44 -29.67 -25.96
CA VAL A 37 14.39 -28.73 -26.38
C VAL A 37 14.84 -27.99 -27.65
N ARG A 38 13.90 -27.74 -28.57
CA ARG A 38 14.15 -27.05 -29.86
C ARG A 38 13.32 -25.77 -29.91
N TYR A 39 13.99 -24.63 -30.00
CA TYR A 39 13.36 -23.33 -30.20
C TYR A 39 13.33 -22.98 -31.70
N GLU A 40 12.21 -22.44 -32.19
CA GLU A 40 12.04 -22.05 -33.59
C GLU A 40 11.54 -20.59 -33.65
N LEU A 41 12.26 -19.75 -34.38
CA LEU A 41 12.11 -18.29 -34.31
C LEU A 41 11.14 -17.80 -35.40
N VAL A 42 9.84 -17.85 -35.11
CA VAL A 42 8.80 -17.43 -36.07
C VAL A 42 8.83 -15.91 -36.26
N ARG A 43 9.15 -15.50 -37.49
CA ARG A 43 9.26 -14.09 -37.89
C ARG A 43 7.89 -13.55 -38.30
N LEU A 44 7.36 -12.61 -37.51
CA LEU A 44 6.18 -11.83 -37.92
C LEU A 44 6.46 -11.07 -39.22
N LYS A 45 5.44 -11.00 -40.07
CA LYS A 45 5.39 -10.23 -41.31
C LYS A 45 4.12 -9.39 -41.29
N ASP A 46 4.23 -8.09 -41.54
CA ASP A 46 3.09 -7.28 -41.96
C ASP A 46 2.60 -7.74 -43.33
N GLU A 47 1.27 -7.77 -43.52
CA GLU A 47 0.63 -7.50 -44.80
C GLU A 47 -0.83 -7.01 -44.56
N SER A 48 -1.36 -6.26 -45.51
CA SER A 48 -2.37 -5.22 -45.28
C SER A 48 -3.83 -5.68 -45.17
N VAL A 49 -4.57 -4.93 -44.33
CA VAL A 49 -5.98 -4.53 -44.45
C VAL A 49 -6.72 -4.94 -45.74
N GLN A 50 -7.87 -5.58 -45.56
CA GLN A 50 -9.08 -5.21 -46.31
C GLN A 50 -10.27 -5.09 -45.36
N GLU A 51 -11.10 -4.06 -45.55
CA GLU A 51 -12.48 -4.05 -45.07
C GLU A 51 -13.34 -4.86 -46.04
N GLU A 52 -14.20 -5.74 -45.54
CA GLU A 52 -15.52 -5.87 -46.16
C GLU A 52 -16.61 -6.19 -45.12
N ARG A 53 -17.85 -5.91 -45.50
CA ARG A 53 -19.01 -5.89 -44.61
C ARG A 53 -19.72 -7.24 -44.63
N LEU A 54 -20.30 -7.63 -43.52
CA LEU A 54 -21.76 -7.54 -43.33
C LEU A 54 -22.17 -7.91 -41.90
N PHE A 55 -23.17 -7.20 -41.39
CA PHE A 55 -23.98 -7.72 -40.28
C PHE A 55 -24.95 -8.75 -40.85
N ASP A 56 -25.11 -9.88 -40.18
CA ASP A 56 -26.36 -10.64 -40.19
C ASP A 56 -26.64 -11.18 -38.77
N ALA A 57 -27.92 -11.43 -38.45
CA ALA A 57 -28.39 -11.68 -37.09
C ALA A 57 -29.31 -12.90 -37.04
N GLY A 58 -28.89 -13.97 -36.35
CA GLY A 58 -29.51 -15.29 -36.53
C GLY A 58 -29.47 -16.25 -35.33
N ALA A 59 -30.08 -15.85 -34.20
CA ALA A 59 -30.67 -16.77 -33.20
C ALA A 59 -29.72 -17.75 -32.44
N PRO A 60 -30.19 -18.44 -31.36
CA PRO A 60 -29.36 -19.33 -30.55
C PRO A 60 -29.40 -20.79 -31.03
N VAL A 61 -28.39 -21.57 -30.64
CA VAL A 61 -28.36 -23.04 -30.75
C VAL A 61 -28.48 -23.63 -29.34
N ASP A 62 -29.30 -24.67 -29.21
CA ASP A 62 -29.62 -25.37 -27.96
C ASP A 62 -28.85 -26.71 -27.86
N ASP A 63 -28.70 -27.27 -26.66
CA ASP A 63 -27.88 -28.46 -26.40
C ASP A 63 -28.58 -29.77 -26.81
N ALA A 64 -28.08 -30.47 -27.83
CA ALA A 64 -28.43 -31.87 -28.12
C ALA A 64 -27.37 -32.64 -28.94
N ASP A 65 -27.20 -33.92 -28.60
CA ASP A 65 -26.63 -35.02 -29.39
C ASP A 65 -25.32 -34.80 -30.21
N LEU A 66 -24.19 -35.09 -29.57
CA LEU A 66 -22.98 -35.58 -30.25
C LEU A 66 -22.48 -36.90 -29.64
N HIS A 67 -22.83 -38.02 -30.30
CA HIS A 67 -22.23 -39.32 -30.05
C HIS A 67 -21.51 -39.86 -31.30
N GLN A 68 -20.31 -40.40 -31.05
CA GLN A 68 -19.51 -41.22 -31.98
C GLN A 68 -19.14 -40.62 -33.35
N GLN A 69 -17.92 -40.07 -33.42
CA GLN A 69 -16.94 -40.60 -34.39
C GLN A 69 -15.53 -40.55 -33.79
N GLN A 70 -14.75 -41.62 -33.99
CA GLN A 70 -13.37 -41.72 -33.51
C GLN A 70 -12.41 -41.30 -34.62
N GLY A 71 -11.60 -40.26 -34.37
CA GLY A 71 -10.50 -39.83 -35.23
C GLY A 71 -9.24 -39.57 -34.40
N ALA A 72 -8.15 -40.28 -34.69
CA ALA A 72 -6.95 -40.23 -33.86
C ALA A 72 -6.07 -39.01 -34.17
N GLY A 73 -6.23 -37.94 -33.38
CA GLY A 73 -5.34 -36.77 -33.37
C GLY A 73 -5.01 -36.35 -31.94
N LYS A 74 -3.75 -36.00 -31.64
CA LYS A 74 -3.30 -35.63 -30.30
C LYS A 74 -3.67 -34.18 -29.93
N ASN A 75 -4.96 -33.91 -29.77
CA ASN A 75 -5.41 -32.71 -29.09
C ASN A 75 -5.23 -32.90 -27.57
N THR A 76 -4.26 -32.22 -26.98
CA THR A 76 -4.15 -32.09 -25.51
C THR A 76 -5.27 -31.19 -25.01
N VAL A 77 -6.46 -31.76 -24.82
CA VAL A 77 -7.57 -31.07 -24.17
C VAL A 77 -7.21 -30.92 -22.70
N TRP A 78 -6.77 -29.72 -22.32
CA TRP A 78 -6.62 -29.34 -20.92
C TRP A 78 -8.00 -29.38 -20.24
N LYS A 79 -8.28 -30.47 -19.52
CA LYS A 79 -9.38 -30.48 -18.55
C LYS A 79 -9.04 -29.45 -17.47
N ARG A 80 -9.67 -28.28 -17.53
CA ARG A 80 -9.72 -27.34 -16.40
C ARG A 80 -10.35 -28.12 -15.24
N HIS A 81 -9.60 -28.37 -14.18
CA HIS A 81 -10.16 -29.02 -12.99
C HIS A 81 -11.26 -28.12 -12.42
N GLU A 82 -12.40 -28.70 -12.06
CA GLU A 82 -13.53 -27.93 -11.50
C GLU A 82 -13.09 -27.18 -10.23
N ASP A 83 -12.20 -27.76 -9.42
CA ASP A 83 -11.56 -27.10 -8.27
C ASP A 83 -10.79 -25.82 -8.62
N ILE A 84 -10.13 -25.73 -9.79
CA ILE A 84 -9.42 -24.50 -10.22
C ILE A 84 -10.43 -23.37 -10.49
N SER A 85 -11.61 -23.71 -11.03
CA SER A 85 -12.64 -22.70 -11.34
C SER A 85 -13.18 -21.97 -10.10
N LYS A 86 -13.00 -22.54 -8.90
CA LYS A 86 -13.37 -21.91 -7.62
C LYS A 86 -12.20 -21.21 -6.93
N LYS A 87 -10.95 -21.43 -7.33
CA LYS A 87 -9.79 -20.73 -6.72
C LYS A 87 -9.73 -19.26 -7.15
N TYR A 88 -9.11 -18.44 -6.31
CA TYR A 88 -8.90 -17.01 -6.57
C TYR A 88 -7.44 -16.61 -6.44
N HIS A 89 -6.96 -15.74 -7.32
CA HIS A 89 -5.63 -15.16 -7.24
C HIS A 89 -5.59 -14.00 -6.23
N VAL A 90 -4.61 -13.95 -5.33
CA VAL A 90 -4.41 -12.79 -4.44
C VAL A 90 -3.67 -11.69 -5.20
N LEU A 91 -4.33 -10.58 -5.46
CA LEU A 91 -3.76 -9.41 -6.14
C LEU A 91 -3.59 -8.26 -5.14
N LEU A 92 -2.39 -8.15 -4.59
CA LEU A 92 -2.04 -7.15 -3.58
C LEU A 92 -1.71 -5.81 -4.23
N THR A 93 -2.54 -4.78 -3.98
CA THR A 93 -2.33 -3.44 -4.53
C THR A 93 -1.26 -2.67 -3.72
N SER A 94 -0.22 -2.18 -4.39
CA SER A 94 0.96 -1.55 -3.76
C SER A 94 1.56 -0.43 -4.63
N GLN A 95 2.51 0.31 -4.05
CA GLN A 95 3.47 1.17 -4.77
C GLN A 95 4.90 0.86 -4.30
N SER A 96 5.91 1.15 -5.12
CA SER A 96 7.31 0.96 -4.77
C SER A 96 7.73 1.91 -3.65
N SER A 97 7.79 1.42 -2.41
CA SER A 97 8.15 2.22 -1.23
C SER A 97 8.46 1.34 -0.02
N LYS A 98 9.41 1.76 0.84
CA LYS A 98 9.76 1.01 2.07
C LYS A 98 8.54 0.70 2.94
N TYR A 99 7.66 1.69 3.15
CA TYR A 99 6.40 1.57 3.89
C TYR A 99 5.52 0.42 3.39
N LEU A 100 5.26 0.35 2.08
CA LEU A 100 4.38 -0.70 1.52
C LEU A 100 5.12 -2.02 1.31
N ASN A 101 6.46 -2.01 1.18
CA ASN A 101 7.26 -3.21 0.99
C ASN A 101 7.34 -4.07 2.26
N TRP A 102 7.59 -3.47 3.43
CA TRP A 102 7.57 -4.25 4.68
C TRP A 102 6.16 -4.81 4.96
N GLN A 103 5.11 -4.02 4.73
CA GLN A 103 3.71 -4.48 4.84
C GLN A 103 3.42 -5.64 3.86
N SER A 104 3.90 -5.54 2.62
CA SER A 104 3.77 -6.61 1.61
C SER A 104 4.46 -7.91 2.02
N LEU A 105 5.63 -7.85 2.68
CA LEU A 105 6.29 -9.02 3.23
C LEU A 105 5.48 -9.67 4.36
N LEU A 106 4.87 -8.89 5.26
CA LEU A 106 3.98 -9.43 6.30
C LEU A 106 2.76 -10.12 5.67
N MET A 107 2.09 -9.44 4.74
CA MET A 107 0.91 -9.96 4.04
C MET A 107 1.26 -11.26 3.30
N TYR A 108 2.33 -11.27 2.50
CA TYR A 108 2.77 -12.44 1.73
C TYR A 108 3.21 -13.62 2.62
N TYR A 109 3.82 -13.36 3.78
CA TYR A 109 4.09 -14.41 4.77
C TYR A 109 2.78 -15.08 5.24
N HIS A 110 1.79 -14.28 5.67
CA HIS A 110 0.53 -14.82 6.17
C HIS A 110 -0.31 -15.47 5.06
N TYR A 111 -0.31 -14.95 3.82
CA TYR A 111 -0.86 -15.64 2.66
C TYR A 111 -0.27 -17.05 2.50
N LYS A 112 1.06 -17.20 2.52
CA LYS A 112 1.72 -18.52 2.40
C LYS A 112 1.32 -19.43 3.56
N LYS A 113 1.32 -18.91 4.78
CA LYS A 113 0.95 -19.63 6.01
C LYS A 113 -0.47 -20.17 5.94
N GLN A 114 -1.45 -19.35 5.54
CA GLN A 114 -2.85 -19.79 5.43
C GLN A 114 -3.10 -20.70 4.21
N LYS A 115 -2.44 -20.45 3.08
CA LYS A 115 -2.51 -21.37 1.92
C LYS A 115 -2.00 -22.77 2.29
N GLN A 116 -0.90 -22.84 3.04
CA GLN A 116 -0.39 -24.10 3.57
C GLN A 116 -1.33 -24.74 4.60
N ALA A 117 -1.92 -23.95 5.51
CA ALA A 117 -2.84 -24.45 6.53
C ALA A 117 -4.16 -25.01 5.95
N GLY A 118 -4.63 -24.46 4.82
CA GLY A 118 -5.81 -24.97 4.11
C GLY A 118 -5.57 -26.21 3.25
N GLY A 119 -4.32 -26.51 2.91
CA GLY A 119 -3.94 -27.64 2.05
C GLY A 119 -4.62 -27.61 0.67
N ASP A 120 -4.77 -28.78 0.04
CA ASP A 120 -5.33 -28.91 -1.32
C ASP A 120 -6.76 -28.33 -1.45
N LYS A 121 -7.51 -28.36 -0.34
CA LYS A 121 -8.90 -27.90 -0.20
C LYS A 121 -9.04 -26.38 -0.14
N THR A 122 -7.94 -25.62 -0.13
CA THR A 122 -8.02 -24.15 -0.07
C THR A 122 -8.45 -23.55 -1.41
N ASP A 123 -9.35 -22.56 -1.36
CA ASP A 123 -9.68 -21.71 -2.51
C ASP A 123 -8.57 -20.68 -2.82
N VAL A 124 -7.57 -20.55 -1.93
CA VAL A 124 -6.44 -19.64 -2.08
C VAL A 124 -5.54 -20.09 -3.26
N GLY A 125 -5.65 -19.39 -4.37
CA GLY A 125 -4.85 -19.55 -5.58
C GLY A 125 -3.47 -18.89 -5.48
N GLY A 126 -2.93 -18.41 -6.59
CA GLY A 126 -1.66 -17.70 -6.70
C GLY A 126 -1.62 -16.35 -5.97
N PHE A 127 -0.49 -15.65 -6.09
CA PHE A 127 -0.26 -14.35 -5.48
C PHE A 127 0.59 -13.47 -6.39
N THR A 128 0.15 -12.22 -6.58
CA THR A 128 0.89 -11.16 -7.27
C THR A 128 0.74 -9.86 -6.49
N ARG A 129 1.85 -9.19 -6.19
CA ARG A 129 1.86 -7.79 -5.76
C ARG A 129 1.85 -6.89 -7.00
N LEU A 130 0.73 -6.21 -7.24
CA LEU A 130 0.60 -5.24 -8.31
C LEU A 130 1.15 -3.89 -7.83
N VAL A 131 2.31 -3.51 -8.35
CA VAL A 131 3.05 -2.32 -7.94
C VAL A 131 2.84 -1.20 -8.97
N ALA A 132 2.19 -0.11 -8.54
CA ALA A 132 2.25 1.14 -9.31
C ALA A 132 3.59 1.82 -9.06
N ALA A 133 4.41 1.97 -10.10
CA ALA A 133 5.72 2.59 -10.02
C ALA A 133 6.20 3.13 -11.37
N SER A 134 7.31 3.87 -11.32
CA SER A 134 8.16 4.27 -12.45
C SER A 134 9.38 3.36 -12.62
N THR A 135 9.52 2.32 -11.77
CA THR A 135 10.54 1.26 -11.87
C THR A 135 9.90 -0.10 -12.22
N THR A 136 10.72 -1.06 -12.66
CA THR A 136 10.32 -2.43 -12.98
C THR A 136 10.71 -3.45 -11.89
N SER A 137 11.27 -2.99 -10.79
CA SER A 137 11.71 -3.78 -9.64
C SER A 137 11.90 -2.90 -8.40
N ASP A 138 12.03 -3.54 -7.24
CA ASP A 138 12.39 -2.96 -5.94
C ASP A 138 12.97 -4.03 -4.98
N ASP A 139 13.34 -3.60 -3.76
CA ASP A 139 13.99 -4.38 -2.70
C ASP A 139 13.38 -5.77 -2.39
N ILE A 140 12.10 -6.01 -2.71
CA ILE A 140 11.39 -7.25 -2.34
C ILE A 140 10.90 -8.06 -3.55
N SER A 141 11.20 -7.62 -4.77
CA SER A 141 10.72 -8.25 -6.01
C SER A 141 11.18 -9.71 -6.17
N ASP A 142 12.40 -10.03 -5.70
CA ASP A 142 12.96 -11.39 -5.69
C ASP A 142 12.32 -12.31 -4.63
N THR A 143 11.54 -11.75 -3.69
CA THR A 143 10.89 -12.51 -2.60
C THR A 143 9.39 -12.62 -2.78
N VAL A 144 8.74 -11.54 -3.23
CA VAL A 144 7.29 -11.44 -3.42
C VAL A 144 7.02 -11.35 -4.91
N PRO A 145 6.31 -12.31 -5.54
CA PRO A 145 5.94 -12.23 -6.95
C PRO A 145 5.23 -10.91 -7.22
N SER A 146 5.76 -10.12 -8.15
CA SER A 146 5.39 -8.71 -8.33
C SER A 146 5.24 -8.37 -9.80
N GLU A 147 4.14 -7.71 -10.14
CA GLU A 147 3.90 -7.13 -11.47
C GLU A 147 3.99 -5.61 -11.37
N PHE A 148 4.88 -5.02 -12.17
CA PHE A 148 5.14 -3.59 -12.17
C PHE A 148 4.38 -2.91 -13.31
N VAL A 149 3.59 -1.91 -12.97
CA VAL A 149 2.78 -1.14 -13.92
C VAL A 149 2.93 0.36 -13.65
N ASN A 150 2.67 1.18 -14.66
CA ASN A 150 2.84 2.63 -14.58
C ASN A 150 2.05 3.22 -13.41
N GLU A 151 2.71 4.03 -12.58
CA GLU A 151 2.02 5.01 -11.74
C GLU A 151 1.55 6.22 -12.54
N ILE A 152 0.56 6.94 -12.02
CA ILE A 152 0.19 8.27 -12.53
C ILE A 152 1.37 9.21 -12.24
N ASP A 153 1.77 10.00 -13.24
CA ASP A 153 2.80 11.04 -13.13
C ASP A 153 2.71 11.80 -11.79
N PRO A 154 3.73 11.73 -10.91
CA PRO A 154 3.72 12.40 -9.61
C PRO A 154 3.52 13.93 -9.69
N ALA A 155 3.91 14.58 -10.79
CA ALA A 155 3.59 15.99 -11.01
C ALA A 155 2.07 16.19 -11.22
N LYS A 156 1.44 15.32 -12.02
CA LYS A 156 -0.01 15.31 -12.23
C LYS A 156 -0.79 15.01 -10.95
N VAL A 157 -0.32 14.03 -10.16
CA VAL A 157 -0.93 13.68 -8.85
C VAL A 157 -0.87 14.88 -7.91
N ARG A 158 0.25 15.61 -7.86
CA ARG A 158 0.42 16.82 -7.06
C ARG A 158 -0.49 17.96 -7.54
N ASP A 159 -0.41 18.32 -8.82
CA ASP A 159 -0.95 19.58 -9.34
C ASP A 159 -2.42 19.49 -9.77
N GLU A 160 -2.80 18.46 -10.53
CA GLU A 160 -4.20 18.25 -10.96
C GLU A 160 -5.02 17.54 -9.89
N TYR A 161 -4.45 16.51 -9.26
CA TYR A 161 -5.17 15.65 -8.31
C TYR A 161 -4.91 15.99 -6.84
N LYS A 162 -4.39 17.19 -6.56
CA LYS A 162 -4.23 17.76 -5.20
C LYS A 162 -3.55 16.80 -4.21
N GLY A 163 -2.52 16.08 -4.66
CA GLY A 163 -1.76 15.11 -3.88
C GLY A 163 -2.43 13.76 -3.61
N TYR A 164 -3.57 13.44 -4.25
CA TYR A 164 -4.35 12.23 -3.94
C TYR A 164 -3.79 10.97 -4.63
N VAL A 165 -2.70 10.44 -4.07
CA VAL A 165 -1.98 9.24 -4.56
C VAL A 165 -2.84 7.97 -4.69
N VAL A 166 -3.98 7.90 -4.00
CA VAL A 166 -4.88 6.71 -3.99
C VAL A 166 -5.40 6.37 -5.40
N LEU A 167 -5.44 7.34 -6.33
CA LEU A 167 -5.77 7.12 -7.74
C LEU A 167 -4.85 6.09 -8.44
N ASN A 168 -3.64 5.83 -7.91
CA ASN A 168 -2.77 4.77 -8.42
C ASN A 168 -3.37 3.36 -8.27
N ARG A 169 -4.34 3.13 -7.37
CA ARG A 169 -5.01 1.83 -7.22
C ARG A 169 -5.92 1.48 -8.40
N PRO A 170 -6.93 2.30 -8.80
CA PRO A 170 -7.68 2.04 -10.02
C PRO A 170 -6.80 2.11 -11.28
N TYR A 171 -5.76 2.96 -11.30
CA TYR A 171 -4.88 3.08 -12.47
C TYR A 171 -3.97 1.86 -12.68
N SER A 172 -3.38 1.30 -11.62
CA SER A 172 -2.55 0.10 -11.74
C SER A 172 -3.37 -1.09 -12.21
N LEU A 173 -4.59 -1.26 -11.66
CA LEU A 173 -5.53 -2.27 -12.13
C LEU A 173 -6.01 -2.03 -13.57
N GLN A 174 -6.13 -0.77 -14.02
CA GLN A 174 -6.37 -0.46 -15.43
C GLN A 174 -5.21 -0.89 -16.33
N ASN A 175 -3.96 -0.56 -15.97
CA ASN A 175 -2.78 -1.01 -16.71
C ASN A 175 -2.70 -2.54 -16.75
N PHE A 176 -2.91 -3.22 -15.61
CA PHE A 176 -2.88 -4.68 -15.49
C PHE A 176 -3.84 -5.39 -16.44
N PHE A 177 -5.05 -4.85 -16.63
CA PHE A 177 -6.03 -5.40 -17.57
C PHE A 177 -5.81 -4.96 -19.03
N GLN A 178 -5.23 -3.78 -19.28
CA GLN A 178 -4.92 -3.28 -20.62
C GLN A 178 -3.69 -3.96 -21.23
N LEU A 179 -2.70 -4.31 -20.41
CA LEU A 179 -1.46 -5.00 -20.81
C LEU A 179 -1.62 -6.53 -20.92
N GLY A 180 -2.82 -7.07 -20.69
CA GLY A 180 -3.10 -8.51 -20.77
C GLY A 180 -2.55 -9.35 -19.61
N LEU A 181 -1.92 -8.74 -18.60
CA LEU A 181 -1.28 -9.46 -17.48
C LEU A 181 -2.29 -10.32 -16.68
N HIS A 182 -3.56 -9.90 -16.63
CA HIS A 182 -4.66 -10.68 -16.02
C HIS A 182 -4.94 -12.04 -16.69
N GLU A 183 -4.43 -12.26 -17.90
CA GLU A 183 -4.57 -13.50 -18.68
C GLU A 183 -3.48 -14.53 -18.34
N GLN A 184 -2.42 -14.11 -17.65
CA GLN A 184 -1.38 -14.98 -17.11
C GLN A 184 -1.77 -15.64 -15.76
N LEU A 185 -2.86 -15.20 -15.14
CA LEU A 185 -3.37 -15.78 -13.89
C LEU A 185 -4.20 -17.03 -14.19
N ASP A 186 -3.84 -18.17 -13.60
CA ASP A 186 -4.58 -19.44 -13.73
C ASP A 186 -6.04 -19.33 -13.24
N GLU A 187 -6.29 -18.51 -12.22
CA GLU A 187 -7.59 -18.39 -11.58
C GLU A 187 -8.55 -17.45 -12.34
N ASP A 188 -9.82 -17.87 -12.46
CA ASP A 188 -10.91 -17.05 -13.00
C ASP A 188 -11.39 -15.95 -12.03
N PHE A 189 -11.02 -16.03 -10.75
CA PHE A 189 -11.33 -15.05 -9.70
C PHE A 189 -10.07 -14.34 -9.19
N VAL A 190 -10.25 -13.11 -8.71
CA VAL A 190 -9.23 -12.30 -8.05
C VAL A 190 -9.74 -11.85 -6.68
N PHE A 191 -8.92 -12.04 -5.64
CA PHE A 191 -9.04 -11.33 -4.38
C PHE A 191 -8.20 -10.05 -4.43
N ILE A 192 -8.84 -8.90 -4.38
CA ILE A 192 -8.14 -7.61 -4.33
C ILE A 192 -7.76 -7.33 -2.87
N ALA A 193 -6.47 -7.09 -2.63
CA ALA A 193 -5.93 -6.92 -1.29
C ALA A 193 -5.22 -5.58 -1.07
N GLU A 194 -5.11 -5.20 0.21
CA GLU A 194 -4.33 -4.08 0.72
C GLU A 194 -3.16 -4.57 1.59
N THR A 195 -2.12 -3.75 1.72
CA THR A 195 -0.86 -4.13 2.39
C THR A 195 -1.04 -4.29 3.90
N ASP A 196 -2.01 -3.59 4.49
CA ASP A 196 -2.42 -3.69 5.88
C ASP A 196 -3.34 -4.88 6.22
N HIS A 197 -3.37 -5.92 5.37
CA HIS A 197 -4.01 -7.20 5.69
C HIS A 197 -3.04 -8.19 6.35
N VAL A 198 -3.50 -8.83 7.44
CA VAL A 198 -3.00 -10.14 7.90
C VAL A 198 -4.09 -11.18 7.65
N PHE A 199 -3.79 -12.22 6.88
CA PHE A 199 -4.71 -13.36 6.72
C PHE A 199 -4.67 -14.22 8.00
N MET A 200 -5.78 -14.27 8.73
CA MET A 200 -5.87 -14.97 10.02
C MET A 200 -6.13 -16.47 9.86
N ARG A 201 -6.84 -16.86 8.80
CA ARG A 201 -7.10 -18.26 8.42
C ARG A 201 -7.33 -18.36 6.89
N PRO A 202 -7.44 -19.56 6.29
CA PRO A 202 -7.79 -19.71 4.88
C PRO A 202 -9.16 -19.08 4.59
N ILE A 203 -9.31 -18.37 3.48
CA ILE A 203 -10.59 -17.75 3.07
C ILE A 203 -11.23 -18.62 1.99
N GLU A 204 -12.55 -18.82 2.11
CA GLU A 204 -13.34 -19.50 1.08
C GLU A 204 -13.75 -18.53 -0.03
N ASN A 205 -13.75 -19.00 -1.28
CA ASN A 205 -14.37 -18.27 -2.38
C ASN A 205 -15.90 -18.40 -2.29
N LEU A 206 -16.50 -17.41 -1.66
CA LEU A 206 -17.95 -17.25 -1.56
C LEU A 206 -18.56 -16.46 -2.75
N ALA A 207 -17.75 -16.11 -3.75
CA ALA A 207 -18.17 -15.41 -4.97
C ALA A 207 -18.53 -16.38 -6.10
N THR A 208 -19.24 -15.88 -7.10
CA THR A 208 -19.58 -16.59 -8.34
C THR A 208 -19.28 -15.72 -9.55
N ALA A 209 -19.32 -16.29 -10.76
CA ALA A 209 -19.18 -15.55 -12.01
C ALA A 209 -20.25 -14.44 -12.23
N LYS A 210 -21.30 -14.40 -11.39
CA LYS A 210 -22.39 -13.40 -11.42
C LYS A 210 -22.54 -12.59 -10.12
N THR A 211 -21.84 -12.95 -9.04
CA THR A 211 -22.00 -12.33 -7.71
C THR A 211 -20.64 -12.26 -7.01
N PRO A 212 -19.97 -11.10 -6.98
CA PRO A 212 -18.74 -10.92 -6.20
C PRO A 212 -19.05 -10.79 -4.71
N VAL A 213 -18.00 -10.86 -3.86
CA VAL A 213 -18.08 -10.70 -2.40
C VAL A 213 -17.21 -9.54 -1.96
N ALA A 214 -17.69 -8.69 -1.05
CA ALA A 214 -16.91 -7.60 -0.46
C ALA A 214 -17.29 -7.32 0.99
N TYR A 215 -16.40 -6.67 1.73
CA TYR A 215 -16.67 -6.22 3.10
C TYR A 215 -17.54 -4.95 3.14
N PRO A 216 -18.55 -4.87 4.03
CA PRO A 216 -19.45 -3.72 4.16
C PRO A 216 -18.93 -2.66 5.14
N PHE A 217 -18.10 -1.72 4.66
CA PHE A 217 -17.51 -0.66 5.46
C PHE A 217 -18.54 0.20 6.20
N SER A 218 -18.49 0.19 7.53
CA SER A 218 -19.45 0.87 8.42
C SER A 218 -19.52 2.37 8.17
N TYR A 219 -18.37 3.02 7.95
CA TYR A 219 -18.27 4.44 7.62
C TYR A 219 -18.79 4.79 6.20
N MET A 220 -18.98 3.81 5.31
CA MET A 220 -19.64 3.98 4.01
C MET A 220 -21.15 3.71 4.07
N LYS A 221 -21.70 3.13 5.16
CA LYS A 221 -23.13 2.77 5.30
C LYS A 221 -24.09 3.97 5.22
N GLN A 222 -23.57 5.22 5.17
CA GLN A 222 -24.33 6.46 5.03
C GLN A 222 -23.69 7.47 4.04
N MET A 223 -23.50 7.10 2.76
CA MET A 223 -23.20 8.11 1.72
C MET A 223 -24.26 9.25 1.79
N PRO A 224 -23.87 10.52 1.96
CA PRO A 224 -24.83 11.61 2.20
C PRO A 224 -25.83 11.80 1.05
N LYS A 225 -27.12 11.97 1.38
CA LYS A 225 -28.22 11.98 0.39
C LYS A 225 -28.10 13.13 -0.62
N GLU A 226 -27.51 14.24 -0.23
CA GLU A 226 -27.25 15.41 -1.08
C GLU A 226 -26.17 15.15 -2.15
N LEU A 227 -25.31 14.13 -1.96
CA LEU A 227 -24.37 13.70 -3.00
C LEU A 227 -25.06 13.04 -4.20
N LEU A 228 -26.37 12.75 -4.13
CA LEU A 228 -27.12 12.16 -5.25
C LEU A 228 -27.05 12.99 -6.54
N LYS A 229 -26.82 14.31 -6.45
CA LYS A 229 -26.56 15.14 -7.65
C LYS A 229 -25.25 14.76 -8.33
N MET A 230 -24.17 14.60 -7.56
CA MET A 230 -22.85 14.15 -8.02
C MET A 230 -22.90 12.71 -8.54
N VAL A 231 -23.51 11.80 -7.79
CA VAL A 231 -23.62 10.39 -8.19
C VAL A 231 -24.35 10.27 -9.53
N ARG A 232 -25.34 11.14 -9.79
CA ARG A 232 -26.05 11.22 -11.07
C ARG A 232 -25.30 11.93 -12.19
N SER A 233 -24.34 12.84 -11.92
CA SER A 233 -23.52 13.43 -12.99
C SER A 233 -22.49 12.42 -13.50
N VAL A 234 -21.88 11.64 -12.60
CA VAL A 234 -20.94 10.58 -12.99
C VAL A 234 -21.63 9.30 -13.49
N CYS A 235 -22.88 9.07 -13.05
CA CYS A 235 -23.64 7.84 -13.31
C CYS A 235 -25.17 8.07 -13.32
N PRO A 236 -25.77 8.53 -14.44
CA PRO A 236 -27.19 8.90 -14.52
C PRO A 236 -28.20 7.76 -14.27
N SER A 237 -27.79 6.49 -14.28
CA SER A 237 -28.65 5.34 -13.98
C SER A 237 -29.06 5.26 -12.50
N ILE A 238 -28.22 5.77 -11.58
CA ILE A 238 -28.48 5.71 -10.14
C ILE A 238 -29.57 6.72 -9.75
N LYS A 239 -30.75 6.21 -9.38
CA LYS A 239 -31.89 7.04 -8.99
C LYS A 239 -31.96 7.28 -7.49
N ARG A 240 -31.40 6.39 -6.66
CA ARG A 240 -31.34 6.49 -5.19
C ARG A 240 -29.94 6.15 -4.70
N ILE A 241 -29.44 6.84 -3.67
CA ILE A 241 -28.17 6.51 -3.01
C ILE A 241 -28.15 5.06 -2.49
N SER A 242 -29.30 4.52 -2.07
CA SER A 242 -29.46 3.12 -1.65
C SER A 242 -29.27 2.07 -2.77
N GLN A 243 -28.82 2.47 -3.97
CA GLN A 243 -28.31 1.55 -5.00
C GLN A 243 -26.79 1.37 -4.91
N VAL A 244 -26.07 2.33 -4.31
CA VAL A 244 -24.63 2.24 -4.03
C VAL A 244 -24.46 1.43 -2.76
N GLN A 245 -23.75 0.30 -2.84
CA GLN A 245 -23.44 -0.51 -1.66
C GLN A 245 -22.28 0.12 -0.87
N PRO A 246 -22.25 -0.02 0.46
CA PRO A 246 -21.18 0.52 1.31
C PRO A 246 -19.95 -0.40 1.28
N ILE A 247 -19.30 -0.51 0.13
CA ILE A 247 -18.20 -1.45 -0.15
C ILE A 247 -17.00 -0.72 -0.76
N GLY A 248 -15.80 -1.25 -0.53
CA GLY A 248 -14.57 -0.81 -1.22
C GLY A 248 -14.10 -1.84 -2.26
N PRO A 249 -13.00 -1.55 -2.98
CA PRO A 249 -12.37 -2.51 -3.88
C PRO A 249 -11.74 -3.69 -3.14
N SER A 250 -11.32 -3.48 -1.89
CA SER A 250 -10.64 -4.43 -1.02
C SER A 250 -11.29 -4.38 0.38
N PRO A 251 -11.31 -5.50 1.14
CA PRO A 251 -11.17 -6.86 0.62
C PRO A 251 -12.38 -7.23 -0.25
N SER A 252 -12.14 -7.76 -1.45
CA SER A 252 -13.20 -8.31 -2.30
C SER A 252 -12.72 -9.51 -3.12
N ILE A 253 -13.60 -10.49 -3.38
CA ILE A 253 -13.38 -11.56 -4.37
C ILE A 253 -14.32 -11.33 -5.55
N ILE A 254 -13.77 -11.27 -6.75
CA ILE A 254 -14.50 -10.94 -7.98
C ILE A 254 -13.96 -11.72 -9.18
N HIS A 255 -14.87 -12.23 -10.01
CA HIS A 255 -14.53 -12.90 -11.27
C HIS A 255 -13.90 -11.92 -12.27
N LYS A 256 -12.82 -12.31 -12.96
CA LYS A 256 -12.03 -11.43 -13.85
C LYS A 256 -12.88 -10.69 -14.89
N ALA A 257 -13.92 -11.34 -15.44
CA ALA A 257 -14.82 -10.71 -16.41
C ALA A 257 -15.73 -9.60 -15.82
N MET A 258 -16.07 -9.65 -14.53
CA MET A 258 -16.78 -8.55 -13.86
C MET A 258 -15.81 -7.42 -13.52
N LEU A 259 -14.61 -7.76 -13.03
CA LEU A 259 -13.58 -6.77 -12.68
C LEU A 259 -13.12 -5.96 -13.91
N LYS A 260 -12.95 -6.62 -15.07
CA LYS A 260 -12.66 -5.99 -16.38
C LYS A 260 -13.72 -4.96 -16.82
N ARG A 261 -14.97 -5.07 -16.34
CA ARG A 261 -16.04 -4.07 -16.56
C ARG A 261 -15.99 -2.92 -15.54
N ILE A 262 -15.68 -3.20 -14.28
CA ILE A 262 -15.66 -2.18 -13.21
C ILE A 262 -14.48 -1.22 -13.36
N ILE A 263 -13.28 -1.73 -13.66
CA ILE A 263 -12.03 -0.95 -13.63
C ILE A 263 -12.06 0.34 -14.49
N PRO A 264 -12.53 0.33 -15.76
CA PRO A 264 -12.59 1.54 -16.57
C PRO A 264 -13.47 2.64 -15.95
N GLU A 265 -14.64 2.26 -15.44
CA GLU A 265 -15.56 3.19 -14.77
C GLU A 265 -15.01 3.65 -13.42
N TRP A 266 -14.40 2.76 -12.63
CA TRP A 266 -13.82 3.09 -11.33
C TRP A 266 -12.67 4.10 -11.46
N TYR A 267 -11.78 3.96 -12.44
CA TYR A 267 -10.74 4.95 -12.71
C TYR A 267 -11.33 6.28 -13.21
N ARG A 268 -12.24 6.22 -14.19
CA ARG A 268 -12.92 7.41 -14.75
C ARG A 268 -13.65 8.21 -13.67
N ILE A 269 -14.43 7.54 -12.83
CA ILE A 269 -15.21 8.15 -11.75
C ILE A 269 -14.29 8.63 -10.63
N SER A 270 -13.20 7.92 -10.29
CA SER A 270 -12.24 8.39 -9.28
C SER A 270 -11.59 9.72 -9.68
N ILE A 271 -11.20 9.89 -10.94
CA ILE A 271 -10.72 11.17 -11.47
C ILE A 271 -11.82 12.22 -11.43
N GLU A 272 -12.99 11.93 -12.02
CA GLU A 272 -14.12 12.87 -12.14
C GLU A 272 -14.61 13.41 -10.78
N LEU A 273 -14.62 12.57 -9.74
CA LEU A 273 -14.96 12.98 -8.38
C LEU A 273 -13.84 13.80 -7.72
N LYS A 274 -12.57 13.55 -8.07
CA LYS A 274 -11.43 14.26 -7.49
C LYS A 274 -11.20 15.63 -8.13
N THR A 275 -11.35 15.76 -9.44
CA THR A 275 -11.22 17.04 -10.16
C THR A 275 -12.38 17.99 -9.81
N HIS A 276 -13.59 17.46 -9.63
CA HIS A 276 -14.78 18.24 -9.27
C HIS A 276 -15.10 18.25 -7.76
N GLN A 277 -14.17 17.83 -6.89
CA GLN A 277 -14.34 17.79 -5.43
C GLN A 277 -14.85 19.13 -4.85
N ASP A 278 -14.38 20.25 -5.41
CA ASP A 278 -14.75 21.60 -4.97
C ASP A 278 -16.23 21.95 -5.21
N GLN A 279 -16.91 21.27 -6.14
CA GLN A 279 -18.34 21.47 -6.41
C GLN A 279 -19.25 20.83 -5.34
N TYR A 280 -18.72 19.87 -4.58
CA TYR A 280 -19.48 19.03 -3.64
C TYR A 280 -18.96 19.12 -2.20
N GLY A 281 -17.80 19.76 -2.01
CA GLY A 281 -17.05 19.82 -0.76
C GLY A 281 -16.31 18.51 -0.48
N ASP A 282 -15.44 18.50 0.53
CA ASP A 282 -14.70 17.29 0.92
C ASP A 282 -15.55 16.31 1.74
N LYS A 283 -16.68 15.87 1.16
CA LYS A 283 -17.63 14.93 1.76
C LYS A 283 -17.27 13.46 1.52
N LEU A 284 -16.32 13.21 0.63
CA LEU A 284 -15.79 11.89 0.33
C LEU A 284 -14.46 11.61 1.06
N GLY A 285 -13.70 12.65 1.42
CA GLY A 285 -12.46 12.53 2.16
C GLY A 285 -11.43 11.63 1.46
N TRP A 286 -10.63 10.94 2.27
CA TRP A 286 -9.60 10.02 1.79
C TRP A 286 -10.16 8.79 1.07
N ILE A 287 -11.43 8.43 1.30
CA ILE A 287 -12.10 7.22 0.76
C ILE A 287 -12.89 7.48 -0.53
N LEU A 288 -12.63 8.60 -1.21
CA LEU A 288 -13.22 8.98 -2.50
C LEU A 288 -13.11 7.88 -3.56
N GLU A 289 -11.96 7.22 -3.65
CA GLU A 289 -11.72 6.07 -4.52
C GLU A 289 -12.70 4.92 -4.23
N MET A 290 -12.90 4.55 -2.96
CA MET A 290 -13.80 3.46 -2.55
C MET A 290 -15.25 3.77 -2.94
N TYR A 291 -15.67 5.02 -2.75
CA TYR A 291 -16.98 5.49 -3.22
C TYR A 291 -17.10 5.43 -4.75
N ALA A 292 -16.04 5.74 -5.51
CA ALA A 292 -16.02 5.58 -6.96
C ALA A 292 -16.13 4.10 -7.38
N PHE A 293 -15.50 3.16 -6.67
CA PHE A 293 -15.67 1.72 -6.89
C PHE A 293 -17.13 1.29 -6.70
N ALA A 294 -17.71 1.66 -5.56
CA ALA A 294 -19.10 1.33 -5.21
C ALA A 294 -20.11 1.94 -6.19
N ILE A 295 -19.90 3.18 -6.64
CA ILE A 295 -20.70 3.81 -7.69
C ILE A 295 -20.57 3.03 -9.00
N SER A 296 -19.35 2.69 -9.42
CA SER A 296 -19.08 1.96 -10.68
C SER A 296 -19.75 0.58 -10.70
N ALA A 297 -19.71 -0.16 -9.59
CA ALA A 297 -20.45 -1.40 -9.43
C ALA A 297 -21.97 -1.20 -9.63
N ALA A 298 -22.54 -0.18 -8.98
CA ALA A 298 -23.96 0.17 -9.10
C ALA A 298 -24.35 0.68 -10.50
N CYS A 299 -23.45 1.33 -11.23
CA CYS A 299 -23.66 1.74 -12.63
C CYS A 299 -23.83 0.55 -13.57
N LEU A 300 -23.13 -0.55 -13.28
CA LEU A 300 -23.05 -1.76 -14.09
C LEU A 300 -24.06 -2.85 -13.66
N ASP A 301 -24.91 -2.52 -12.68
CA ASP A 301 -25.80 -3.40 -11.87
C ASP A 301 -25.10 -4.64 -11.27
N ILE A 302 -23.80 -4.52 -10.96
CA ILE A 302 -23.01 -5.56 -10.29
C ILE A 302 -23.23 -5.41 -8.78
N LYS A 303 -23.99 -6.34 -8.19
CA LYS A 303 -24.28 -6.37 -6.75
C LYS A 303 -23.40 -7.38 -6.04
N PHE A 304 -22.72 -6.92 -4.99
CA PHE A 304 -21.86 -7.74 -4.16
C PHE A 304 -22.67 -8.40 -3.04
N LYS A 305 -22.39 -9.67 -2.77
CA LYS A 305 -22.73 -10.28 -1.48
C LYS A 305 -21.83 -9.63 -0.43
N VAL A 306 -22.43 -8.99 0.58
CA VAL A 306 -21.69 -8.47 1.73
C VAL A 306 -21.34 -9.60 2.68
N LEU A 307 -20.16 -9.54 3.27
CA LEU A 307 -19.67 -10.46 4.31
C LEU A 307 -19.10 -9.59 5.44
N GLU A 308 -19.75 -9.51 6.59
CA GLU A 308 -19.25 -8.72 7.73
C GLU A 308 -18.03 -9.44 8.35
N GLU A 309 -17.99 -10.78 8.30
CA GLU A 309 -16.91 -11.65 8.79
C GLU A 309 -15.64 -11.62 7.90
N PHE A 310 -15.59 -10.78 6.87
CA PHE A 310 -14.47 -10.78 5.92
C PHE A 310 -13.19 -10.22 6.56
N GLN A 311 -13.33 -9.18 7.38
CA GLN A 311 -12.21 -8.58 8.11
C GLN A 311 -12.65 -7.94 9.43
N VAL A 312 -11.71 -7.84 10.37
CA VAL A 312 -11.84 -6.99 11.54
C VAL A 312 -10.94 -5.76 11.42
N GLU A 313 -11.49 -4.58 11.75
CA GLU A 313 -10.84 -3.26 11.69
C GLU A 313 -10.78 -2.62 13.10
N PRO A 314 -9.96 -3.15 14.02
CA PRO A 314 -9.90 -2.62 15.38
C PRO A 314 -9.23 -1.25 15.45
N THR A 315 -9.57 -0.50 16.48
CA THR A 315 -8.85 0.72 16.91
C THR A 315 -8.47 0.58 18.39
N ALA A 316 -7.69 1.51 18.94
CA ALA A 316 -7.48 1.57 20.39
C ALA A 316 -8.81 1.69 21.16
N ALA A 317 -9.68 2.63 20.76
CA ALA A 317 -10.96 2.92 21.42
C ALA A 317 -12.10 1.93 21.07
N THR A 318 -11.91 1.07 20.07
CA THR A 318 -12.82 -0.02 19.71
C THR A 318 -11.95 -1.24 19.37
N PRO A 319 -11.37 -1.88 20.39
CA PRO A 319 -10.54 -3.07 20.19
C PRO A 319 -11.44 -4.25 19.83
N CYS A 320 -10.91 -5.20 19.05
CA CYS A 320 -11.58 -6.47 18.83
C CYS A 320 -11.26 -7.50 19.91
N SER A 321 -12.14 -8.49 20.04
CA SER A 321 -12.09 -9.58 21.02
C SER A 321 -11.52 -10.87 20.41
N SER A 322 -11.17 -11.85 21.26
CA SER A 322 -10.89 -13.23 20.83
C SER A 322 -11.95 -13.79 19.88
N LYS A 323 -13.24 -13.51 20.11
CA LYS A 323 -14.32 -13.97 19.22
C LYS A 323 -14.20 -13.39 17.80
N ASP A 324 -13.73 -12.15 17.67
CA ASP A 324 -13.54 -11.51 16.36
C ASP A 324 -12.31 -12.09 15.64
N LEU A 325 -11.28 -12.48 16.39
CA LEU A 325 -10.13 -13.24 15.88
C LEU A 325 -10.52 -14.67 15.45
N GLU A 326 -11.53 -15.27 16.09
CA GLU A 326 -12.13 -16.56 15.73
C GLU A 326 -13.11 -16.49 14.56
N SER A 327 -13.81 -15.36 14.35
CA SER A 327 -14.81 -15.19 13.30
C SER A 327 -14.27 -14.58 12.00
N ASN A 328 -13.38 -13.58 12.05
CA ASN A 328 -13.01 -12.80 10.86
C ASN A 328 -11.85 -13.40 10.06
N PHE A 329 -11.91 -13.41 8.73
CA PHE A 329 -10.83 -13.99 7.91
C PHE A 329 -9.54 -13.17 7.89
N ILE A 330 -9.65 -11.85 8.01
CA ILE A 330 -8.54 -10.88 7.86
C ILE A 330 -8.49 -9.97 9.10
N PHE A 331 -7.29 -9.60 9.54
CA PHE A 331 -7.05 -8.45 10.41
C PHE A 331 -6.59 -7.28 9.53
N HIS A 332 -7.33 -6.18 9.50
CA HIS A 332 -6.97 -4.99 8.74
C HIS A 332 -6.37 -3.94 9.70
N TYR A 333 -5.03 -3.85 9.75
CA TYR A 333 -4.30 -3.01 10.70
C TYR A 333 -4.18 -1.54 10.26
N THR A 334 -5.29 -0.98 9.79
CA THR A 334 -5.33 0.37 9.23
C THR A 334 -5.39 1.48 10.27
N TYR A 335 -5.76 1.18 11.51
CA TYR A 335 -5.78 2.12 12.63
C TYR A 335 -4.65 1.83 13.63
N PRO A 336 -4.16 2.84 14.37
CA PRO A 336 -3.15 2.64 15.40
C PRO A 336 -3.74 1.91 16.62
N LEU A 337 -2.96 1.03 17.23
CA LEU A 337 -3.24 0.46 18.55
C LEU A 337 -2.30 1.11 19.56
N GLU A 338 -2.87 1.87 20.50
CA GLU A 338 -2.18 2.79 21.41
C GLU A 338 -2.68 2.55 22.83
N PHE A 339 -1.79 2.23 23.76
CA PHE A 339 -2.15 1.89 25.15
C PHE A 339 -1.23 2.57 26.18
N ASP A 340 -1.75 2.82 27.38
CA ASP A 340 -0.98 3.33 28.52
C ASP A 340 -0.15 2.21 29.22
N GLU A 341 0.54 2.53 30.33
CA GLU A 341 1.37 1.57 31.06
C GLU A 341 0.57 0.42 31.73
N SER A 342 -0.73 0.61 31.98
CA SER A 342 -1.62 -0.43 32.52
C SER A 342 -2.21 -1.34 31.42
N GLY A 343 -2.34 -0.79 30.21
CA GLY A 343 -2.93 -1.44 29.05
C GLY A 343 -4.29 -0.88 28.65
N GLU A 344 -4.75 0.19 29.28
CA GLU A 344 -5.97 0.93 28.90
C GLU A 344 -5.74 1.71 27.58
N PRO A 345 -6.75 1.82 26.71
CA PRO A 345 -6.59 2.41 25.38
C PRO A 345 -6.49 3.94 25.42
N MET A 346 -5.56 4.49 24.65
CA MET A 346 -5.42 5.93 24.50
C MET A 346 -6.60 6.56 23.73
N PRO A 347 -6.95 7.84 24.00
CA PRO A 347 -7.90 8.58 23.19
C PRO A 347 -7.47 8.74 21.72
N PRO A 348 -8.40 8.99 20.78
CA PRO A 348 -8.08 9.11 19.37
C PRO A 348 -7.04 10.22 19.07
N ASN A 349 -5.95 9.84 18.39
CA ASN A 349 -4.78 10.68 18.08
C ASN A 349 -3.87 11.03 19.29
N GLU A 350 -4.01 10.34 20.41
CA GLU A 350 -2.97 10.30 21.44
C GLU A 350 -2.07 9.09 21.26
N VAL A 351 -0.78 9.28 21.55
CA VAL A 351 0.24 8.22 21.49
C VAL A 351 0.36 7.54 22.86
N GLY A 352 0.43 6.20 22.84
CA GLY A 352 0.55 5.36 24.02
C GLY A 352 1.96 5.27 24.58
N TYR A 353 2.07 4.76 25.81
CA TYR A 353 3.32 4.18 26.30
C TYR A 353 3.79 3.07 25.33
N TRP A 354 2.82 2.27 24.90
CA TRP A 354 2.95 1.26 23.85
C TRP A 354 2.14 1.69 22.61
N SER A 355 2.77 1.65 21.43
CA SER A 355 2.25 2.06 20.14
C SER A 355 2.58 1.04 19.06
N LEU A 356 1.55 0.40 18.48
CA LEU A 356 1.66 -0.38 17.25
C LEU A 356 0.83 0.29 16.14
N ASN A 357 1.48 1.25 15.50
CA ASN A 357 0.93 2.06 14.42
C ASN A 357 1.82 1.92 13.18
N LYS A 358 1.26 1.50 12.04
CA LYS A 358 2.06 1.34 10.81
C LYS A 358 2.75 2.61 10.32
N ARG A 359 2.23 3.80 10.63
CA ARG A 359 2.86 5.08 10.21
C ARG A 359 4.18 5.35 10.93
N ASN A 360 4.45 4.67 12.05
CA ASN A 360 5.72 4.72 12.78
C ASN A 360 6.90 4.18 11.93
N TYR A 361 6.61 3.51 10.82
CA TYR A 361 7.55 2.78 9.97
C TYR A 361 7.45 3.24 8.51
N GLY A 362 7.55 4.55 8.28
CA GLY A 362 7.37 5.18 6.96
C GLY A 362 8.59 5.05 6.04
N ALA A 363 9.75 5.53 6.48
CA ALA A 363 11.03 5.35 5.75
C ALA A 363 11.81 4.11 6.21
N ALA A 364 11.18 3.26 7.01
CA ALA A 364 11.82 2.31 7.91
C ALA A 364 11.05 0.99 7.96
N TYR A 365 11.74 -0.14 8.05
CA TYR A 365 11.11 -1.44 8.35
C TYR A 365 11.03 -1.61 9.88
N PRO A 366 9.94 -2.16 10.44
CA PRO A 366 9.83 -2.47 11.87
C PRO A 366 11.01 -3.33 12.39
N PRO A 367 11.43 -3.16 13.66
CA PRO A 367 12.50 -3.96 14.22
C PRO A 367 12.04 -5.38 14.58
N ARG A 368 12.98 -6.32 14.68
CA ARG A 368 12.73 -7.74 14.98
C ARG A 368 12.20 -8.01 16.39
N ASN A 369 12.50 -7.11 17.33
CA ASN A 369 12.16 -7.14 18.74
C ASN A 369 11.02 -6.15 19.05
N LEU A 370 9.80 -6.44 18.56
CA LEU A 370 8.60 -5.73 19.01
C LEU A 370 8.21 -6.23 20.40
N GLU A 371 8.17 -5.32 21.38
CA GLU A 371 7.69 -5.63 22.73
C GLU A 371 6.18 -5.89 22.71
N LEU A 372 5.75 -6.87 23.51
CA LEU A 372 4.33 -7.19 23.68
C LEU A 372 3.58 -6.02 24.36
N PRO A 373 2.28 -5.84 24.09
CA PRO A 373 1.49 -4.83 24.78
C PRO A 373 1.34 -5.15 26.28
N PRO A 374 1.04 -4.14 27.12
CA PRO A 374 0.80 -4.32 28.54
C PRO A 374 -0.33 -5.30 28.86
N ALA A 375 -0.33 -5.86 30.06
CA ALA A 375 -1.19 -6.99 30.43
C ALA A 375 -2.70 -6.70 30.39
N GLY A 376 -3.13 -5.43 30.52
CA GLY A 376 -4.53 -5.02 30.38
C GLY A 376 -5.01 -4.82 28.93
N SER A 377 -4.10 -4.81 27.95
CA SER A 377 -4.44 -4.53 26.55
C SER A 377 -5.19 -5.68 25.86
N SER A 378 -5.90 -5.34 24.78
CA SER A 378 -6.80 -6.27 24.09
C SER A 378 -6.10 -7.46 23.42
N ASP A 379 -6.85 -8.57 23.30
CA ASP A 379 -6.45 -9.76 22.53
C ASP A 379 -5.89 -9.41 21.15
N CYS A 380 -6.52 -8.44 20.48
CA CYS A 380 -6.13 -7.99 19.15
C CYS A 380 -4.79 -7.23 19.11
N ALA A 381 -4.39 -6.57 20.20
CA ALA A 381 -3.04 -6.01 20.32
C ALA A 381 -2.00 -7.13 20.45
N PHE A 382 -2.25 -8.12 21.31
CA PHE A 382 -1.38 -9.30 21.45
C PHE A 382 -1.30 -10.10 20.14
N TYR A 383 -2.43 -10.28 19.44
CA TYR A 383 -2.48 -10.96 18.15
C TYR A 383 -1.66 -10.23 17.10
N LEU A 384 -1.92 -8.93 16.87
CA LEU A 384 -1.24 -8.19 15.80
C LEU A 384 0.28 -8.14 16.03
N THR A 385 0.70 -7.91 17.27
CA THR A 385 2.12 -7.91 17.65
C THR A 385 2.78 -9.24 17.35
N ARG A 386 2.15 -10.36 17.74
CA ARG A 386 2.63 -11.71 17.42
C ARG A 386 2.64 -11.97 15.91
N ALA A 387 1.61 -11.53 15.18
CA ALA A 387 1.50 -11.72 13.74
C ALA A 387 2.58 -10.95 12.96
N TRP A 388 2.93 -9.73 13.41
CA TRP A 388 4.08 -9.00 12.90
C TRP A 388 5.38 -9.72 13.26
N THR A 389 5.67 -9.94 14.54
CA THR A 389 6.92 -10.56 15.02
C THR A 389 7.21 -11.92 14.37
N ASP A 390 6.18 -12.75 14.17
CA ASP A 390 6.25 -14.03 13.46
C ASP A 390 6.66 -13.84 11.99
N ALA A 391 5.93 -13.00 11.25
CA ALA A 391 6.24 -12.73 9.85
C ALA A 391 7.61 -12.07 9.64
N ILE A 392 8.01 -11.16 10.54
CA ILE A 392 9.31 -10.49 10.55
C ILE A 392 10.44 -11.50 10.78
N ASN A 393 10.34 -12.34 11.81
CA ASN A 393 11.40 -13.27 12.20
C ASN A 393 11.52 -14.49 11.28
N ASN A 394 10.54 -14.72 10.40
CA ASN A 394 10.65 -15.65 9.28
C ASN A 394 11.23 -15.04 7.99
N GLN A 395 11.56 -13.74 7.94
CA GLN A 395 12.32 -13.15 6.82
C GLN A 395 13.83 -13.26 7.03
N SER A 396 14.59 -13.52 5.96
CA SER A 396 16.05 -13.51 5.99
C SER A 396 16.61 -12.11 6.25
N GLN A 397 17.85 -12.02 6.78
CA GLN A 397 18.51 -10.74 7.03
C GLN A 397 18.83 -9.96 5.73
N GLY A 398 18.89 -10.65 4.59
CA GLY A 398 19.09 -10.05 3.27
C GLY A 398 17.81 -9.46 2.64
N VAL A 399 16.64 -9.64 3.27
CA VAL A 399 15.34 -9.14 2.79
C VAL A 399 14.69 -8.20 3.81
N TRP A 400 14.76 -8.53 5.10
CA TRP A 400 14.26 -7.64 6.15
C TRP A 400 15.34 -6.65 6.59
N HIS A 401 15.45 -5.56 5.82
CA HIS A 401 16.33 -4.44 6.11
C HIS A 401 15.78 -3.60 7.27
N GLN A 402 15.86 -4.14 8.50
CA GLN A 402 15.51 -3.43 9.74
C GLN A 402 16.17 -2.05 9.74
N ALA A 403 15.37 -1.01 9.96
CA ALA A 403 15.86 0.34 9.88
C ALA A 403 16.68 0.72 11.14
N PRO A 404 17.75 1.51 10.98
CA PRO A 404 18.70 1.82 12.05
C PRO A 404 18.14 2.76 13.12
N VAL A 405 17.03 3.44 12.83
CA VAL A 405 16.36 4.40 13.71
C VAL A 405 14.89 4.03 13.77
N THR A 406 14.53 3.16 14.72
CA THR A 406 13.15 2.85 15.09
C THR A 406 13.07 2.67 16.61
N LEU A 407 11.89 2.84 17.19
CA LEU A 407 11.66 2.68 18.64
C LEU A 407 10.96 1.34 18.98
N GLY A 408 10.72 0.47 17.99
CA GLY A 408 9.85 -0.69 18.16
C GLY A 408 8.45 -0.25 18.58
N THR A 409 7.87 -0.87 19.60
CA THR A 409 6.54 -0.54 20.13
C THR A 409 6.54 0.41 21.34
N ILE A 410 7.68 0.72 21.96
CA ILE A 410 7.77 1.50 23.21
C ILE A 410 8.56 2.79 23.01
N GLY A 411 8.30 3.81 23.83
CA GLY A 411 9.05 5.07 23.79
C GLY A 411 8.53 6.10 22.76
N TRP A 412 7.40 5.78 22.11
CA TRP A 412 6.70 6.73 21.25
C TRP A 412 6.05 7.89 22.04
N LYS A 413 5.93 7.77 23.37
CA LYS A 413 5.50 8.84 24.27
C LYS A 413 6.68 9.35 25.11
N PRO A 414 7.06 10.64 24.98
CA PRO A 414 8.04 11.30 25.86
C PRO A 414 7.58 11.22 27.33
N LYS A 415 8.54 11.09 28.26
CA LYS A 415 8.26 11.22 29.68
C LYS A 415 8.42 12.70 30.08
N PRO A 416 7.36 13.39 30.57
CA PRO A 416 7.48 14.77 31.04
C PRO A 416 8.58 14.94 32.08
N LEU A 417 9.38 16.01 31.93
CA LEU A 417 10.38 16.40 32.93
C LEU A 417 9.71 17.24 34.01
N ALA A 418 9.96 16.90 35.28
CA ALA A 418 9.56 17.73 36.41
C ALA A 418 10.47 18.97 36.51
N LEU A 419 9.93 20.10 37.00
CA LEU A 419 10.65 21.37 37.16
C LEU A 419 12.03 21.19 37.85
N VAL A 420 12.06 20.43 38.95
CA VAL A 420 13.29 20.14 39.73
C VAL A 420 14.35 19.40 38.91
N ASP A 421 13.98 18.62 37.90
CA ASP A 421 14.91 17.94 36.99
C ASP A 421 15.24 18.76 35.75
N MET A 422 14.40 19.74 35.38
CA MET A 422 14.75 20.78 34.42
C MET A 422 15.82 21.73 34.98
N GLU A 423 15.66 22.17 36.23
CA GLU A 423 16.62 23.05 36.93
C GLU A 423 18.02 22.42 36.99
N LYS A 424 18.12 21.15 37.43
CA LYS A 424 19.37 20.37 37.46
C LYS A 424 20.08 20.27 36.09
N ARG A 425 19.31 20.36 35.00
CA ARG A 425 19.80 20.25 33.61
C ARG A 425 19.96 21.62 32.92
N GLY A 426 19.70 22.73 33.59
CA GLY A 426 19.76 24.07 33.02
C GLY A 426 18.67 24.35 31.97
N LEU A 427 17.51 23.69 32.07
CA LEU A 427 16.43 23.75 31.08
C LEU A 427 15.28 24.70 31.43
N SER A 428 15.36 25.42 32.55
CA SER A 428 14.34 26.38 32.97
C SER A 428 14.07 27.46 31.91
N ASP A 429 15.11 27.92 31.22
CA ASP A 429 15.07 28.87 30.09
C ASP A 429 14.31 28.37 28.85
N LEU A 430 13.89 27.10 28.83
CA LEU A 430 13.04 26.53 27.81
C LEU A 430 11.55 26.84 28.07
N LEU A 431 11.12 27.02 29.32
CA LEU A 431 9.72 27.26 29.67
C LEU A 431 9.21 28.60 29.12
N GLY A 432 8.04 28.58 28.47
CA GLY A 432 7.47 29.73 27.76
C GLY A 432 8.27 30.16 26.52
N SER A 433 9.42 29.54 26.23
CA SER A 433 10.28 29.93 25.12
C SER A 433 9.69 29.50 23.77
N ARG A 434 9.88 30.36 22.76
CA ARG A 434 9.26 30.24 21.44
C ARG A 434 10.31 29.81 20.41
N TRP A 435 10.01 28.82 19.59
CA TRP A 435 10.96 28.27 18.59
C TRP A 435 10.28 28.03 17.25
N THR A 436 10.99 28.23 16.14
CA THR A 436 10.53 27.87 14.79
C THR A 436 11.32 26.71 14.21
N TRP A 437 10.71 26.01 13.25
CA TRP A 437 11.41 25.07 12.38
C TRP A 437 11.66 25.65 10.99
N VAL A 438 12.69 25.13 10.34
CA VAL A 438 13.07 25.34 8.94
C VAL A 438 13.31 23.95 8.35
N HIS A 439 12.50 23.57 7.36
CA HIS A 439 12.80 22.38 6.56
C HIS A 439 14.04 22.66 5.71
N GLU A 440 14.91 21.66 5.58
CA GLU A 440 16.17 21.75 4.83
C GLU A 440 15.97 22.02 3.31
N LYS A 441 14.73 21.87 2.82
CA LYS A 441 14.33 22.17 1.43
C LYS A 441 13.77 23.59 1.23
N ASP A 442 13.52 24.36 2.29
CA ASP A 442 12.95 25.72 2.23
C ASP A 442 14.05 26.82 2.28
N THR A 443 15.25 26.54 1.78
CA THR A 443 16.42 27.45 1.89
C THR A 443 16.26 28.77 1.13
N GLU A 444 15.44 28.82 0.08
CA GLU A 444 15.07 30.06 -0.62
C GLU A 444 13.82 30.77 0.00
N GLY A 445 13.21 30.18 1.04
CA GLY A 445 11.87 30.48 1.53
C GLY A 445 11.77 31.16 2.91
N LEU A 446 12.77 31.97 3.31
CA LEU A 446 12.96 32.58 4.65
C LEU A 446 11.86 33.56 5.15
N ARG A 447 10.59 33.42 4.73
CA ARG A 447 9.45 34.27 5.13
C ARG A 447 8.14 33.52 5.46
N ASN A 448 8.11 32.19 5.50
CA ASN A 448 6.87 31.41 5.71
C ASN A 448 6.95 30.26 6.74
N SER A 449 7.84 30.32 7.74
CA SER A 449 7.95 29.33 8.83
C SER A 449 6.77 29.40 9.82
N ARG A 450 5.58 28.96 9.40
CA ARG A 450 4.30 29.01 10.15
C ARG A 450 4.16 27.95 11.24
N GLY A 451 5.25 27.62 11.93
CA GLY A 451 5.32 26.64 13.01
C GLY A 451 6.06 27.20 14.20
N VAL A 452 5.35 27.74 15.20
CA VAL A 452 5.95 28.19 16.47
C VAL A 452 5.67 27.16 17.56
N LEU A 453 6.71 26.46 18.01
CA LEU A 453 6.69 25.62 19.19
C LEU A 453 6.81 26.49 20.45
N VAL A 454 5.99 26.20 21.46
CA VAL A 454 6.11 26.75 22.81
C VAL A 454 6.19 25.59 23.81
N PHE A 455 7.26 25.55 24.59
CA PHE A 455 7.46 24.55 25.63
C PHE A 455 6.82 25.05 26.92
N GLN A 456 5.77 24.40 27.38
CA GLN A 456 5.07 24.70 28.63
C GLN A 456 5.48 23.70 29.73
N ASP A 457 5.13 24.02 30.98
CA ASP A 457 5.31 23.14 32.14
C ASP A 457 4.51 21.84 32.00
N GLY A 458 4.82 20.83 32.83
CA GLY A 458 4.20 19.50 32.80
C GLY A 458 4.49 18.72 31.51
N GLY A 459 5.51 19.10 30.74
CA GLY A 459 5.83 18.50 29.45
C GLY A 459 4.82 18.81 28.34
N THR A 460 4.00 19.87 28.47
CA THR A 460 3.05 20.26 27.41
C THR A 460 3.75 21.06 26.31
N LEU A 461 3.51 20.70 25.04
CA LEU A 461 4.01 21.41 23.87
C LEU A 461 2.85 22.06 23.12
N GLU A 462 2.90 23.36 22.86
CA GLU A 462 1.90 24.06 22.05
C GLU A 462 2.48 24.41 20.68
N ASN A 463 1.70 24.20 19.61
CA ASN A 463 2.11 24.47 18.24
C ASN A 463 0.89 24.83 17.34
N PRO A 464 1.08 25.36 16.12
CA PRO A 464 -0.05 25.79 15.27
C PRO A 464 -0.93 24.65 14.72
N TRP A 465 -0.55 23.40 14.96
CA TRP A 465 -1.29 22.19 14.56
C TRP A 465 -1.99 21.51 15.74
N GLY A 466 -1.87 22.04 16.96
CA GLY A 466 -2.54 21.55 18.17
C GLY A 466 -1.65 21.56 19.41
N LYS A 467 -1.91 20.61 20.31
CA LYS A 467 -1.02 20.31 21.44
C LYS A 467 -0.26 19.02 21.19
N GLY A 468 0.85 18.87 21.91
CA GLY A 468 1.72 17.72 21.92
C GLY A 468 2.38 17.55 23.28
N THR A 469 3.30 16.59 23.42
CA THR A 469 4.13 16.47 24.63
C THR A 469 5.60 16.65 24.32
N TRP A 470 6.38 17.00 25.33
CA TRP A 470 7.84 17.06 25.29
C TRP A 470 8.42 16.57 26.61
N GLY A 471 9.65 16.05 26.58
CA GLY A 471 10.35 15.64 27.79
C GLY A 471 11.56 14.77 27.51
N GLU A 472 11.87 13.87 28.44
CA GLU A 472 12.98 12.94 28.30
C GLU A 472 12.66 11.83 27.30
N ILE A 473 13.69 11.47 26.53
CA ILE A 473 13.67 10.32 25.63
C ILE A 473 13.87 9.03 26.44
N THR A 474 12.85 8.19 26.47
CA THR A 474 12.82 6.94 27.26
C THR A 474 13.60 5.80 26.60
N VAL A 475 13.70 5.81 25.27
CA VAL A 475 14.53 4.89 24.47
C VAL A 475 15.27 5.71 23.41
N LEU A 476 16.60 5.72 23.45
CA LEU A 476 17.44 6.29 22.41
C LEU A 476 17.52 5.30 21.23
N PRO A 477 17.16 5.68 19.99
CA PRO A 477 17.42 4.84 18.82
C PRO A 477 18.92 4.62 18.62
N GLU A 478 19.32 3.41 18.21
CA GLU A 478 20.74 2.99 18.15
C GLU A 478 21.61 3.86 17.22
N ILE A 479 21.03 4.55 16.24
CA ILE A 479 21.72 5.48 15.34
C ILE A 479 21.41 6.96 15.63
N ILE A 480 21.54 7.32 16.91
CA ILE A 480 22.14 8.62 17.27
C ILE A 480 23.68 8.50 17.10
N SER A 481 24.12 8.30 15.87
CA SER A 481 25.55 8.15 15.55
C SER A 481 25.90 8.64 14.14
N VAL A 482 27.20 8.87 13.94
CA VAL A 482 27.87 9.37 12.72
C VAL A 482 27.49 10.79 12.28
N GLU A 483 26.26 11.08 11.86
CA GLU A 483 25.91 12.42 11.35
C GLU A 483 25.41 13.39 12.44
N TRP A 484 24.54 12.92 13.34
CA TRP A 484 23.89 13.77 14.35
C TRP A 484 24.77 14.00 15.58
N HIS A 485 25.82 14.80 15.40
CA HIS A 485 26.65 15.29 16.50
C HIS A 485 25.85 16.24 17.40
N CYS A 486 25.16 15.70 18.40
CA CYS A 486 24.72 16.45 19.58
C CYS A 486 25.86 16.45 20.61
N PRO A 487 26.55 17.59 20.87
CA PRO A 487 27.69 17.58 21.78
C PRO A 487 27.25 17.30 23.23
N PRO A 488 28.06 16.65 24.09
CA PRO A 488 27.64 16.13 25.40
C PRO A 488 27.13 17.12 26.47
N ARG A 489 26.99 18.41 26.13
CA ARG A 489 26.43 19.46 26.99
C ARG A 489 25.06 19.97 26.53
N HIS A 490 24.52 19.40 25.45
CA HIS A 490 23.23 19.79 24.89
C HIS A 490 22.14 18.79 25.27
N PRO A 491 20.96 19.26 25.71
CA PRO A 491 19.82 18.39 25.98
C PRO A 491 19.39 17.68 24.69
N ILE A 492 19.24 16.36 24.81
CA ILE A 492 18.47 15.53 23.89
C ILE A 492 17.08 15.38 24.50
N LEU A 493 16.05 15.81 23.78
CA LEU A 493 14.64 15.75 24.19
C LEU A 493 13.83 14.95 23.17
N SER A 494 12.76 14.31 23.64
CA SER A 494 11.73 13.73 22.77
C SER A 494 10.49 14.63 22.77
N LEU A 495 9.93 14.89 21.58
CA LEU A 495 8.70 15.64 21.37
C LEU A 495 7.70 14.80 20.56
N THR A 496 6.41 14.91 20.86
CA THR A 496 5.33 14.37 20.01
C THR A 496 4.35 15.45 19.57
N PHE A 497 3.94 15.40 18.32
CA PHE A 497 2.74 16.07 17.81
C PHE A 497 2.35 15.47 16.44
N GLY A 498 1.07 15.55 16.07
CA GLY A 498 0.59 15.05 14.77
C GLY A 498 0.87 13.56 14.51
N ASN A 499 0.83 12.74 15.55
CA ASN A 499 1.18 11.30 15.53
C ASN A 499 2.64 11.00 15.10
N ALA A 500 3.56 11.97 15.24
CA ALA A 500 4.98 11.79 14.98
C ALA A 500 5.84 12.06 16.22
N VAL A 501 6.88 11.25 16.41
CA VAL A 501 7.95 11.46 17.39
C VAL A 501 9.11 12.19 16.76
N HIS A 502 9.66 13.16 17.49
CA HIS A 502 10.83 13.94 17.11
C HIS A 502 11.89 13.91 18.21
N VAL A 503 13.11 13.53 17.83
CA VAL A 503 14.27 13.56 18.73
C VAL A 503 15.06 14.82 18.43
N ILE A 504 15.24 15.67 19.45
CA ILE A 504 15.74 17.04 19.29
C ILE A 504 16.97 17.28 20.15
N CYS A 505 18.03 17.82 19.53
CA CYS A 505 19.20 18.37 20.20
C CYS A 505 19.11 19.90 20.19
N MET A 506 19.27 20.54 21.35
CA MET A 506 19.13 22.00 21.45
C MET A 506 20.39 22.69 21.99
N ASN A 507 20.85 23.72 21.30
CA ASN A 507 21.78 24.70 21.84
C ASN A 507 20.97 25.94 22.27
N VAL A 508 20.58 25.95 23.55
CA VAL A 508 19.72 26.99 24.15
C VAL A 508 20.40 28.36 24.12
N GLU A 509 21.70 28.42 24.44
CA GLU A 509 22.53 29.63 24.43
C GLU A 509 22.56 30.30 23.04
N ARG A 510 22.81 29.50 21.99
CA ARG A 510 22.87 29.96 20.59
C ARG A 510 21.49 30.07 19.93
N GLY A 511 20.42 29.70 20.64
CA GLY A 511 19.06 29.70 20.11
C GLY A 511 18.88 28.85 18.86
N VAL A 512 19.49 27.66 18.77
CA VAL A 512 19.33 26.73 17.64
C VAL A 512 18.99 25.31 18.08
N LEU A 513 18.20 24.59 17.27
CA LEU A 513 17.88 23.18 17.45
C LEU A 513 18.08 22.35 16.17
N LYS A 514 18.27 21.05 16.35
CA LYS A 514 18.16 20.03 15.29
C LYS A 514 17.14 18.99 15.70
N SER A 515 16.24 18.60 14.81
CA SER A 515 15.15 17.65 15.05
C SER A 515 15.15 16.54 13.99
N ILE A 516 15.12 15.28 14.42
CA ILE A 516 14.93 14.10 13.55
C ILE A 516 13.51 13.57 13.77
N ARG A 517 12.69 13.49 12.72
CA ARG A 517 11.41 12.77 12.77
C ARG A 517 11.66 11.27 12.72
N ILE A 518 11.26 10.52 13.74
CA ILE A 518 11.52 9.07 13.81
C ILE A 518 10.76 8.25 12.74
N PRO A 519 9.46 8.50 12.46
CA PRO A 519 8.71 7.78 11.42
C PRO A 519 9.34 7.71 10.02
N ASP A 520 10.06 8.76 9.59
CA ASP A 520 10.56 8.90 8.22
C ASP A 520 11.99 9.46 8.10
N GLY A 521 12.69 9.63 9.22
CA GLY A 521 14.07 10.14 9.26
C GLY A 521 14.23 11.62 8.92
N VAL A 522 13.16 12.37 8.70
CA VAL A 522 13.26 13.75 8.18
C VAL A 522 13.98 14.66 9.18
N LEU A 523 15.11 15.22 8.71
CA LEU A 523 15.88 16.23 9.41
C LEU A 523 15.20 17.60 9.30
N ASN A 524 15.19 18.33 10.41
CA ASN A 524 14.68 19.69 10.52
C ASN A 524 15.66 20.53 11.34
N MET A 525 15.94 21.73 10.87
CA MET A 525 16.64 22.75 11.65
C MET A 525 15.61 23.62 12.37
N GLY A 526 16.02 24.35 13.40
CA GLY A 526 15.16 25.33 14.04
C GLY A 526 15.92 26.38 14.84
N ALA A 527 15.22 27.47 15.17
CA ALA A 527 15.79 28.63 15.85
C ALA A 527 14.86 29.15 16.96
N LYS A 528 15.43 29.77 17.99
CA LYS A 528 14.70 30.48 19.04
C LYS A 528 14.15 31.78 18.45
N VAL A 529 12.85 32.00 18.58
CA VAL A 529 12.20 33.25 18.18
C VAL A 529 12.53 34.29 19.24
N SER A 530 13.21 35.37 18.84
CA SER A 530 13.33 36.58 19.65
C SER A 530 11.94 37.17 19.90
N GLY A 531 11.61 37.44 21.17
CA GLY A 531 10.43 38.20 21.56
C GLY A 531 10.56 39.68 21.22
#